data_AF-A0A1Y2W2U0-F1
#
_entry.id   AF-A0A1Y2W2U0-F1
#
_cell.length_a   1.000
_cell.length_b   1.000
_cell.length_c   1.000
_cell.angle_alpha   90.00
_cell.angle_beta   90.00
_cell.angle_gamma   90.00
#
_symmetry.space_group_name_H-M   'P 1'
#
loop_
_entity.id
_entity.type
_entity.pdbx_description
1 polymer ?
#
loop_
_entity_poly.entity_id
_entity_poly.type
_entity_poly.pdbx_seq_one_letter_code
_entity_poly.pdbx_strand_id
1 'polypeptide(L)'
;MEFMNQMTDNPDWDKMVFDESIVAKWKKTATSYPLKFLPRDDVFMSNKMFRMCLNELREKAEHFKKTGYVTVLDAELAVAKSDTVIPPSLLEALKEDAKALEDVPDEKKLWHPSSGKKVLNLIDPTMFPLVYGTTRVLPHGKVPLNECTSFIGKGETAVLCEDVFGPWLY
;
A
#
# COMPACT_ATOMS: atom_id res chain seq x y z
N MET A 1 2.10 -0.58 13.17
CA MET A 1 1.21 -0.17 12.05
C MET A 1 0.37 -1.32 11.54
N GLU A 2 0.93 -2.53 11.45
CA GLU A 2 0.19 -3.76 11.09
C GLU A 2 -1.15 -3.93 11.83
N PHE A 3 -1.18 -3.72 13.15
CA PHE A 3 -2.43 -3.80 13.93
C PHE A 3 -3.53 -2.86 13.42
N MET A 4 -3.21 -1.59 13.15
CA MET A 4 -4.19 -0.61 12.66
C MET A 4 -4.76 -1.02 11.30
N ASN A 5 -3.89 -1.49 10.39
CA ASN A 5 -4.30 -1.94 9.07
C ASN A 5 -5.22 -3.18 9.16
N GLN A 6 -4.79 -4.20 9.92
CA GLN A 6 -5.56 -5.43 10.12
C GLN A 6 -6.93 -5.17 10.74
N MET A 7 -7.04 -4.28 11.73
CA MET A 7 -8.34 -3.99 12.35
C MET A 7 -9.28 -3.32 11.35
N THR A 8 -8.77 -2.35 10.58
CA THR A 8 -9.56 -1.60 9.60
C THR A 8 -9.86 -2.38 8.31
N ASP A 9 -9.30 -3.58 8.12
CA ASP A 9 -9.67 -4.51 7.03
C ASP A 9 -10.92 -5.35 7.36
N ASN A 10 -11.35 -5.37 8.64
CA ASN A 10 -12.57 -6.09 8.99
C ASN A 10 -13.80 -5.32 8.51
N PRO A 11 -14.81 -6.00 7.95
CA PRO A 11 -16.12 -5.40 7.74
C PRO A 11 -16.67 -4.82 9.06
N ASP A 12 -17.32 -3.67 8.98
CA ASP A 12 -17.92 -2.97 10.13
C ASP A 12 -16.94 -2.65 11.28
N TRP A 13 -15.62 -2.57 11.01
CA TRP A 13 -14.61 -2.27 12.02
C TRP A 13 -14.93 -0.98 12.81
N ASP A 14 -15.52 0.02 12.14
CA ASP A 14 -15.90 1.32 12.68
C ASP A 14 -16.97 1.22 13.77
N LYS A 15 -17.76 0.15 13.78
CA LYS A 15 -18.71 -0.20 14.84
C LYS A 15 -18.07 -1.09 15.89
N MET A 16 -17.27 -2.07 15.45
CA MET A 16 -16.62 -3.05 16.32
C MET A 16 -15.67 -2.43 17.35
N VAL A 17 -15.02 -1.30 17.03
CA VAL A 17 -14.12 -0.59 17.96
C VAL A 17 -14.81 -0.07 19.23
N PHE A 18 -16.15 -0.02 19.24
CA PHE A 18 -16.97 0.36 20.39
C PHE A 18 -17.57 -0.84 21.14
N ASP A 19 -17.48 -2.06 20.59
CA ASP A 19 -17.91 -3.28 21.27
C ASP A 19 -16.79 -3.82 22.16
N GLU A 20 -16.94 -3.63 23.48
CA GLU A 20 -15.93 -4.04 24.47
C GLU A 20 -15.67 -5.56 24.47
N SER A 21 -16.64 -6.39 24.05
CA SER A 21 -16.45 -7.84 23.93
C SER A 21 -15.53 -8.20 22.76
N ILE A 22 -15.62 -7.45 21.66
CA ILE A 22 -14.75 -7.61 20.48
C ILE A 22 -13.37 -7.04 20.79
N VAL A 23 -13.31 -5.84 21.36
CA VAL A 23 -12.06 -5.18 21.78
C VAL A 23 -11.27 -6.06 22.75
N ALA A 24 -11.93 -6.74 23.69
CA ALA A 24 -11.28 -7.68 24.61
C ALA A 24 -10.62 -8.86 23.87
N LYS A 25 -11.27 -9.38 22.82
CA LYS A 25 -10.69 -10.43 21.96
C LYS A 25 -9.50 -9.91 21.16
N TRP A 26 -9.62 -8.74 20.52
CA TRP A 26 -8.52 -8.10 19.80
C TRP A 26 -7.32 -7.84 20.69
N LYS A 27 -7.54 -7.37 21.93
CA LYS A 27 -6.49 -7.17 22.93
C LYS A 27 -5.77 -8.48 23.24
N LYS A 28 -6.52 -9.55 23.50
CA LYS A 28 -5.95 -10.86 23.79
C LYS A 28 -5.08 -11.34 22.63
N THR A 29 -5.57 -11.25 21.40
CA THR A 29 -4.81 -11.64 20.21
C THR A 29 -3.55 -10.79 20.04
N ALA A 30 -3.68 -9.46 20.07
CA ALA A 30 -2.56 -8.54 19.84
C ALA A 30 -1.44 -8.69 20.88
N THR A 31 -1.79 -8.90 22.16
CA THR A 31 -0.81 -9.07 23.24
C THR A 31 -0.20 -10.48 23.34
N SER A 32 -0.76 -11.46 22.60
CA SER A 32 -0.32 -12.86 22.62
C SER A 32 0.77 -13.19 21.59
N TYR A 33 1.25 -12.20 20.82
CA TYR A 33 2.20 -12.43 19.74
C TYR A 33 3.49 -13.09 20.28
N PRO A 34 3.93 -14.24 19.72
CA PRO A 34 5.00 -15.01 20.32
C PRO A 34 6.34 -14.26 20.24
N LEU A 35 6.91 -13.98 21.41
CA LEU A 35 8.19 -13.29 21.64
C LEU A 35 9.42 -14.00 21.04
N LYS A 36 9.25 -15.17 20.40
CA LYS A 36 10.35 -16.00 19.88
C LYS A 36 11.18 -15.31 18.78
N PHE A 37 10.65 -14.26 18.15
CA PHE A 37 11.31 -13.55 17.04
C PHE A 37 11.78 -12.14 17.42
N LEU A 38 11.62 -11.74 18.68
CA LEU A 38 12.05 -10.43 19.17
C LEU A 38 13.33 -10.56 20.00
N PRO A 39 14.23 -9.55 19.97
CA PRO A 39 15.33 -9.45 20.93
C PRO A 39 14.79 -9.61 22.37
N ARG A 40 15.58 -10.21 23.28
CA ARG A 40 15.14 -10.35 24.68
C ARG A 40 14.76 -8.97 25.24
N ASP A 41 13.62 -8.96 25.93
CA ASP A 41 12.96 -7.82 26.59
C ASP A 41 12.11 -6.90 25.71
N ASP A 42 11.98 -7.17 24.41
CA ASP A 42 11.08 -6.42 23.55
C ASP A 42 9.63 -6.96 23.57
N VAL A 43 8.65 -6.09 23.44
CA VAL A 43 7.21 -6.40 23.52
C VAL A 43 6.52 -5.95 22.24
N PHE A 44 5.99 -6.91 21.47
CA PHE A 44 5.29 -6.61 20.21
C PHE A 44 4.13 -5.62 20.39
N MET A 45 3.30 -5.81 21.44
CA MET A 45 2.17 -4.95 21.76
C MET A 45 1.96 -4.89 23.27
N SER A 46 2.36 -3.79 23.91
CA SER A 46 2.08 -3.57 25.32
C SER A 46 0.61 -3.16 25.56
N ASN A 47 0.12 -3.31 26.78
CA ASN A 47 -1.22 -2.83 27.16
C ASN A 47 -1.40 -1.31 26.92
N LYS A 48 -0.33 -0.53 27.11
CA LYS A 48 -0.34 0.92 26.87
C LYS A 48 -0.46 1.23 25.37
N MET A 49 0.31 0.53 24.54
CA MET A 49 0.24 0.66 23.08
C MET A 49 -1.14 0.28 22.55
N PHE A 50 -1.69 -0.86 22.98
CA PHE A 50 -3.02 -1.29 22.58
C PHE A 50 -4.08 -0.23 22.90
N ARG A 51 -4.03 0.35 24.11
CA ARG A 51 -4.96 1.41 24.51
C ARG A 51 -4.84 2.65 23.61
N MET A 52 -3.62 3.02 23.21
CA MET A 52 -3.39 4.14 22.29
C MET A 52 -3.95 3.82 20.90
N CYS A 53 -3.65 2.63 20.35
CA CYS A 53 -4.20 2.19 19.07
C CYS A 53 -5.74 2.13 19.08
N LEU A 54 -6.34 1.67 20.18
CA LEU A 54 -7.80 1.64 20.31
C LEU A 54 -8.40 3.05 20.33
N ASN A 55 -7.77 4.00 21.03
CA ASN A 55 -8.22 5.38 21.03
C ASN A 55 -8.15 5.99 19.62
N GLU A 56 -7.03 5.77 18.93
CA GLU A 56 -6.83 6.19 17.54
C GLU A 56 -7.87 5.56 16.60
N LEU A 57 -8.16 4.25 16.74
CA LEU A 57 -9.19 3.57 15.96
C LEU A 57 -10.58 4.17 16.17
N ARG A 58 -10.94 4.54 17.41
CA ARG A 58 -12.23 5.18 17.70
C ARG A 58 -12.33 6.57 17.09
N GLU A 59 -11.27 7.36 17.16
CA GLU A 59 -11.20 8.67 16.49
C GLU A 59 -11.31 8.52 14.97
N LYS A 60 -10.60 7.55 14.40
CA LYS A 60 -10.67 7.21 12.98
C LYS A 60 -12.04 6.71 12.56
N ALA A 61 -12.74 5.95 13.39
CA ALA A 61 -14.11 5.51 13.11
C ALA A 61 -15.08 6.70 13.00
N GLU A 62 -14.95 7.69 13.89
CA GLU A 62 -15.75 8.92 13.82
C GLU A 62 -15.41 9.77 12.59
N HIS A 63 -14.15 9.78 12.15
CA HIS A 63 -13.76 10.41 10.89
C HIS A 63 -14.31 9.65 9.67
N PHE A 64 -14.18 8.32 9.66
CA PHE A 64 -14.66 7.44 8.60
C PHE A 64 -16.16 7.60 8.35
N LYS A 65 -16.98 7.72 9.41
CA LYS A 65 -18.42 8.01 9.28
C LYS A 65 -18.74 9.29 8.52
N LYS A 66 -17.84 10.29 8.56
CA LYS A 66 -18.02 11.59 7.92
C LYS A 66 -17.46 11.62 6.50
N THR A 67 -16.35 10.92 6.25
CA THR A 67 -15.57 11.03 5.01
C THR A 67 -15.65 9.82 4.10
N GLY A 68 -16.03 8.65 4.63
CA GLY A 68 -16.06 7.38 3.92
C GLY A 68 -14.68 6.76 3.70
N TYR A 69 -13.60 7.30 4.26
CA TYR A 69 -12.26 6.74 4.16
C TYR A 69 -11.51 6.76 5.50
N VAL A 70 -10.56 5.85 5.66
CA VAL A 70 -9.71 5.76 6.84
C VAL A 70 -8.24 5.78 6.44
N THR A 71 -7.43 6.54 7.19
CA THR A 71 -5.98 6.52 7.05
C THR A 71 -5.39 5.41 7.91
N VAL A 72 -4.60 4.52 7.31
CA VAL A 72 -3.94 3.39 7.99
C VAL A 72 -2.48 3.67 8.33
N LEU A 73 -1.87 4.60 7.60
CA LEU A 73 -0.55 5.14 7.85
C LEU A 73 -0.66 6.66 7.87
N ASP A 74 -0.39 7.26 9.02
CA ASP A 74 -0.34 8.71 9.20
C ASP A 74 1.10 9.10 9.56
N ALA A 75 1.91 9.33 8.53
CA ALA A 75 3.29 9.81 8.66
C ALA A 75 3.44 11.14 7.89
N GLU A 76 4.59 11.39 7.26
CA GLU A 76 4.77 12.53 6.36
C GLU A 76 3.85 12.46 5.12
N LEU A 77 3.51 11.23 4.71
CA LEU A 77 2.47 10.93 3.72
C LEU A 77 1.42 10.02 4.36
N ALA A 78 0.16 10.20 3.95
CA ALA A 78 -0.96 9.39 4.43
C ALA A 78 -1.31 8.29 3.42
N VAL A 79 -1.51 7.06 3.91
CA VAL A 79 -2.13 5.98 3.13
C VAL A 79 -3.55 5.81 3.61
N ALA A 80 -4.50 6.01 2.70
CA ALA A 80 -5.93 5.89 2.98
C ALA A 80 -6.56 4.72 2.21
N LYS A 81 -7.60 4.14 2.79
CA LYS A 81 -8.48 3.16 2.13
C LYS A 81 -9.94 3.54 2.27
N SER A 82 -10.72 3.18 1.27
CA SER A 82 -12.16 3.38 1.20
C SER A 82 -12.77 2.43 0.20
N ASP A 83 -13.90 1.82 0.57
CA ASP A 83 -14.70 0.99 -0.33
C ASP A 83 -15.76 1.81 -1.10
N THR A 84 -15.93 3.10 -0.76
CA THR A 84 -17.06 3.91 -1.24
C THR A 84 -16.65 5.19 -1.95
N VAL A 85 -15.38 5.63 -1.84
CA VAL A 85 -14.93 6.90 -2.41
C VAL A 85 -14.94 6.90 -3.94
N ILE A 86 -14.79 5.74 -4.56
CA ILE A 86 -14.80 5.58 -6.02
C ILE A 86 -16.26 5.34 -6.47
N PRO A 87 -16.86 6.22 -7.28
CA PRO A 87 -18.19 6.00 -7.81
C PRO A 87 -18.27 4.70 -8.62
N PRO A 88 -19.40 3.96 -8.58
CA PRO A 88 -19.54 2.70 -9.33
C PRO A 88 -19.28 2.88 -10.83
N SER A 89 -19.71 3.99 -11.43
CA SER A 89 -19.46 4.28 -12.85
C SER A 89 -17.97 4.42 -13.17
N LEU A 90 -17.19 5.06 -12.30
CA LEU A 90 -15.75 5.19 -12.48
C LEU A 90 -15.04 3.85 -12.28
N LEU A 91 -15.47 3.06 -11.30
CA LEU A 91 -14.94 1.72 -11.07
C LEU A 91 -15.15 0.82 -12.31
N GLU A 92 -16.36 0.82 -12.87
CA GLU A 92 -16.65 0.01 -14.06
C GLU A 92 -15.89 0.52 -15.31
N ALA A 93 -15.74 1.84 -15.47
CA ALA A 93 -14.90 2.39 -16.54
C ALA A 93 -13.43 1.96 -16.41
N LEU A 94 -12.86 2.02 -15.19
CA LEU A 94 -11.49 1.56 -14.93
C LEU A 94 -11.31 0.07 -15.21
N LYS A 95 -12.30 -0.76 -14.86
CA LYS A 95 -12.27 -2.20 -15.16
C LYS A 95 -12.31 -2.45 -16.66
N GLU A 96 -13.16 -1.76 -17.40
CA GLU A 96 -13.27 -1.92 -18.85
C GLU A 96 -11.96 -1.50 -19.55
N ASP A 97 -11.35 -0.39 -19.14
CA ASP A 97 -10.06 0.07 -19.66
C ASP A 97 -8.92 -0.91 -19.32
N ALA A 98 -8.90 -1.46 -18.09
CA ALA A 98 -7.90 -2.44 -17.67
C ALA A 98 -8.04 -3.79 -18.40
N LYS A 99 -9.24 -4.12 -18.88
CA LYS A 99 -9.53 -5.38 -19.59
C LYS A 99 -8.66 -5.56 -20.83
N ALA A 100 -8.34 -4.48 -21.54
CA ALA A 100 -7.43 -4.53 -22.68
C ALA A 100 -6.00 -4.99 -22.31
N LEU A 101 -5.60 -4.81 -21.05
CA LEU A 101 -4.33 -5.28 -20.51
C LEU A 101 -4.40 -6.72 -20.00
N GLU A 102 -5.59 -7.17 -19.58
CA GLU A 102 -5.85 -8.52 -19.07
C GLU A 102 -6.14 -9.54 -20.19
N ASP A 103 -6.83 -9.11 -21.24
CA ASP A 103 -7.30 -9.92 -22.37
C ASP A 103 -6.21 -10.11 -23.42
N VAL A 104 -5.06 -10.64 -22.97
CA VAL A 104 -3.96 -11.07 -23.82
C VAL A 104 -3.99 -12.60 -23.96
N PRO A 105 -3.45 -13.17 -25.06
CA PRO A 105 -3.30 -14.62 -25.20
C PRO A 105 -2.62 -15.23 -23.96
N ASP A 106 -3.02 -16.43 -23.55
CA ASP A 106 -2.53 -17.07 -22.32
C ASP A 106 -1.01 -17.19 -22.25
N GLU A 107 -0.34 -17.34 -23.40
CA GLU A 107 1.12 -17.39 -23.52
C GLU A 107 1.81 -16.07 -23.13
N LYS A 108 1.10 -14.94 -23.22
CA LYS A 108 1.56 -13.60 -22.86
C LYS A 108 1.15 -13.19 -21.45
N LYS A 109 0.33 -13.99 -20.76
CA LYS A 109 -0.10 -13.69 -19.39
C LYS A 109 1.05 -13.90 -18.41
N LEU A 110 1.44 -12.83 -17.74
CA LEU A 110 2.50 -12.82 -16.74
C LEU A 110 1.94 -13.17 -15.36
N TRP A 111 1.83 -14.46 -15.07
CA TRP A 111 1.39 -14.92 -13.75
C TRP A 111 2.49 -14.73 -12.71
N HIS A 112 2.14 -14.13 -11.57
CA HIS A 112 3.07 -13.98 -10.46
C HIS A 112 3.57 -15.37 -10.00
N PRO A 113 4.89 -15.64 -9.94
CA PRO A 113 5.43 -16.98 -9.74
C PRO A 113 4.92 -17.70 -8.49
N SER A 114 4.74 -16.98 -7.39
CA SER A 114 4.27 -17.55 -6.12
C SER A 114 2.74 -17.60 -5.98
N SER A 115 1.98 -17.13 -6.97
CA SER A 115 0.51 -17.03 -6.85
C SER A 115 -0.23 -18.30 -7.24
N GLY A 116 0.43 -19.26 -7.90
CA GLY A 116 -0.26 -20.43 -8.47
C GLY A 116 -1.30 -20.03 -9.52
N LYS A 117 -0.97 -19.07 -10.39
CA LYS A 117 -1.85 -18.49 -11.42
C LYS A 117 -3.11 -17.82 -10.87
N LYS A 118 -2.98 -17.12 -9.73
CA LYS A 118 -4.07 -16.34 -9.12
C LYS A 118 -3.89 -14.83 -9.26
N VAL A 119 -2.64 -14.39 -9.42
CA VAL A 119 -2.29 -12.98 -9.58
C VAL A 119 -1.65 -12.81 -10.94
N LEU A 120 -2.30 -12.05 -11.81
CA LEU A 120 -1.80 -11.65 -13.11
C LEU A 120 -1.10 -10.29 -12.96
N ASN A 121 0.17 -10.21 -13.31
CA ASN A 121 0.89 -8.95 -13.39
C ASN A 121 0.58 -8.29 -14.73
N LEU A 122 -0.16 -7.18 -14.73
CA LEU A 122 -0.40 -6.40 -15.96
C LEU A 122 0.90 -5.75 -16.47
N ILE A 123 1.73 -5.35 -15.51
CA ILE A 123 3.08 -4.83 -15.73
C ILE A 123 3.95 -5.57 -14.72
N ASP A 124 5.01 -6.24 -15.19
CA ASP A 124 6.02 -6.79 -14.31
C ASP A 124 7.02 -5.67 -13.96
N PRO A 125 7.12 -5.25 -12.68
CA PRO A 125 8.05 -4.19 -12.27
C PRO A 125 9.51 -4.49 -12.60
N THR A 126 9.86 -5.76 -12.79
CA THR A 126 11.23 -6.18 -13.16
C THR A 126 11.52 -6.05 -14.66
N MET A 127 10.49 -5.92 -15.52
CA MET A 127 10.66 -5.80 -16.98
C MET A 127 10.94 -4.38 -17.47
N PHE A 128 10.74 -3.37 -16.62
CA PHE A 128 11.03 -1.97 -16.96
C PHE A 128 12.04 -1.36 -15.98
N PRO A 129 13.23 -1.97 -15.79
CA PRO A 129 14.22 -1.42 -14.90
C PRO A 129 14.75 -0.09 -15.44
N LEU A 130 15.23 0.75 -14.54
CA LEU A 130 16.01 1.92 -14.95
C LEU A 130 17.31 1.45 -15.59
N VAL A 131 17.54 1.84 -16.84
CA VAL A 131 18.76 1.56 -17.60
C VAL A 131 19.44 2.88 -17.93
N TYR A 132 20.64 3.09 -17.39
CA TYR A 132 21.44 4.28 -17.67
C TYR A 132 21.70 4.45 -19.17
N GLY A 133 21.70 5.69 -19.62
CA GLY A 133 21.82 6.05 -21.04
C GLY A 133 20.56 5.75 -21.89
N THR A 134 19.55 5.08 -21.33
CA THR A 134 18.32 4.70 -22.06
C THR A 134 17.06 5.27 -21.41
N THR A 135 16.84 4.97 -20.13
CA THR A 135 15.65 5.41 -19.40
C THR A 135 15.67 6.93 -19.24
N ARG A 136 14.57 7.59 -19.63
CA ARG A 136 14.42 9.04 -19.44
C ARG A 136 13.83 9.35 -18.07
N VAL A 137 14.39 10.36 -17.42
CA VAL A 137 14.01 10.85 -16.09
C VAL A 137 13.77 12.36 -16.15
N LEU A 138 12.91 12.85 -15.26
CA LEU A 138 12.72 14.29 -15.06
C LEU A 138 13.62 14.72 -13.89
N PRO A 139 14.76 15.39 -14.13
CA PRO A 139 15.67 15.79 -13.04
C PRO A 139 15.05 16.83 -12.11
N HIS A 140 14.10 17.61 -12.62
CA HIS A 140 13.40 18.66 -11.89
C HIS A 140 11.90 18.64 -12.20
N GLY A 141 11.11 19.09 -11.22
CA GLY A 141 9.66 19.19 -11.34
C GLY A 141 8.91 17.89 -11.01
N LYS A 142 7.62 17.87 -11.33
CA LYS A 142 6.72 16.73 -11.13
C LYS A 142 5.81 16.61 -12.36
N VAL A 143 5.38 15.40 -12.68
CA VAL A 143 4.35 15.19 -13.71
C VAL A 143 3.01 15.65 -13.14
N PRO A 144 2.37 16.68 -13.73
CA PRO A 144 1.05 17.10 -13.29
C PRO A 144 0.03 16.00 -13.60
N LEU A 145 -1.05 15.92 -12.81
CA LEU A 145 -2.15 14.99 -13.07
C LEU A 145 -2.81 15.28 -14.43
N ASN A 146 -3.07 16.56 -14.69
CA ASN A 146 -3.58 17.01 -15.98
C ASN A 146 -2.49 16.88 -17.03
N GLU A 147 -2.83 16.30 -18.19
CA GLU A 147 -1.91 16.10 -19.31
C GLU A 147 -0.67 15.24 -18.97
N CYS A 148 -0.76 14.38 -17.96
CA CYS A 148 0.33 13.50 -17.54
C CYS A 148 0.88 12.64 -18.70
N THR A 149 0.01 12.21 -19.61
CA THR A 149 0.36 11.43 -20.80
C THR A 149 1.24 12.20 -21.78
N SER A 150 1.17 13.53 -21.80
CA SER A 150 2.06 14.37 -22.62
C SER A 150 3.52 14.31 -22.16
N PHE A 151 3.80 13.80 -20.96
CA PHE A 151 5.15 13.64 -20.42
C PHE A 151 5.79 12.28 -20.75
N ILE A 152 5.03 11.35 -21.36
CA ILE A 152 5.57 10.06 -21.79
C ILE A 152 6.74 10.30 -22.76
N GLY A 153 7.90 9.74 -22.43
CA GLY A 153 9.12 9.88 -23.24
C GLY A 153 9.83 11.24 -23.14
N LYS A 154 9.36 12.18 -22.33
CA LYS A 154 10.07 13.44 -22.04
C LYS A 154 11.16 13.24 -20.99
N GLY A 155 11.97 14.28 -20.75
CA GLY A 155 13.07 14.28 -19.80
C GLY A 155 14.41 13.90 -20.45
N GLU A 156 15.42 13.72 -19.60
CA GLU A 156 16.81 13.46 -20.00
C GLU A 156 17.15 12.00 -19.72
N THR A 157 18.07 11.42 -20.48
CA THR A 157 18.53 10.04 -20.20
C THR A 157 19.24 10.00 -18.86
N ALA A 158 18.84 9.07 -17.98
CA ALA A 158 19.49 8.84 -16.70
C ALA A 158 20.97 8.57 -16.92
N VAL A 159 21.83 9.33 -16.24
CA VAL A 159 23.27 9.16 -16.29
C VAL A 159 23.75 8.34 -15.11
N LEU A 160 24.70 7.44 -15.36
CA LEU A 160 25.39 6.74 -14.28
C LEU A 160 26.23 7.78 -13.55
N CYS A 161 25.97 7.99 -12.26
CA CYS A 161 26.84 8.84 -11.46
C CYS A 161 28.09 8.03 -11.12
N GLU A 162 29.21 8.31 -11.78
CA GLU A 162 30.50 7.63 -11.55
C GLU A 162 31.04 7.89 -10.13
N ASP A 163 30.55 8.93 -9.45
CA ASP A 163 31.05 9.38 -8.14
C ASP A 163 30.37 8.74 -6.90
N VAL A 164 29.38 7.85 -7.08
CA VAL A 164 28.61 7.28 -5.93
C VAL A 164 29.10 5.89 -5.51
N PHE A 165 29.85 5.19 -6.36
CA PHE A 165 30.49 3.93 -5.99
C PHE A 165 31.86 4.19 -5.36
N GLY A 166 31.85 4.55 -4.09
CA GLY A 166 33.05 4.44 -3.24
C GLY A 166 33.57 2.98 -3.19
N PRO A 167 34.81 2.74 -2.74
CA PRO A 167 35.57 1.50 -2.93
C PRO A 167 35.06 0.26 -2.15
N TRP A 168 33.80 0.24 -1.74
CA TRP A 168 33.23 -0.78 -0.85
C TRP A 168 32.38 -1.85 -1.57
N LEU A 169 32.61 -2.07 -2.86
CA LEU A 169 32.04 -3.21 -3.58
C LEU A 169 33.15 -4.01 -4.30
N TYR A 170 33.92 -4.75 -3.50
CA TYR A 170 34.57 -6.02 -3.86
C TYR A 170 34.58 -6.94 -2.64
#